data_AF-A0A7S3E896-F1
#
_entry.id   AF-A0A7S3E896-F1
#
_cell.length_a   1.000
_cell.length_b   1.000
_cell.length_c   1.000
_cell.angle_alpha   90.00
_cell.angle_beta   90.00
_cell.angle_gamma   90.00
#
_symmetry.space_group_name_H-M   'P 1'
#
loop_
_entity.id
_entity.type
_entity.pdbx_description
1 polymer ?
#
loop_
_entity_poly.entity_id
_entity_poly.type
_entity_poly.pdbx_seq_one_letter_code
_entity_poly.pdbx_strand_id
1 'polypeptide(L)'
;MSAAFVGGLCGVGRFNLVKTKRVSRVQSRVNRQRVRVKASVAEDVWNVTTVRKDGIDAKKKVAVIGAGLGGLVTAMELLDAGHEVQIYDIRSFPGGKVGSFQDKDGNHIEMGLHVFFGCYYNLFDLMKKLGSFDSLDLKEHKHQFINKGGNVEALDFRMGPVGAPFNGLKAFFTTNQLSPLDKAANALALATSPIVKGLVDFDGAMRDVRELDNISFSDWFLKQGGTRGSLERMWDPIAYALGFLDCDNISARCMLTIFQLFAVRSEASKLRMLEGSPDNFLVSIADFLHRSRRKDN
;
A
#
# COMPACT_ATOMS: atom_id res chain seq x y z
N MET A 1 -14.89 -24.83 -5.66
CA MET A 1 -14.03 -25.76 -4.86
C MET A 1 -14.01 -25.27 -3.42
N SER A 2 -14.02 -26.18 -2.45
CA SER A 2 -14.36 -25.91 -1.05
C SER A 2 -13.16 -25.55 -0.15
N ALA A 3 -13.45 -24.79 0.92
CA ALA A 3 -12.85 -24.89 2.26
C ALA A 3 -11.31 -24.61 2.40
N ALA A 4 -10.78 -24.24 3.57
CA ALA A 4 -11.28 -24.46 4.93
C ALA A 4 -10.91 -23.37 5.95
N PHE A 5 -11.67 -23.38 7.05
CA PHE A 5 -11.50 -22.61 8.29
C PHE A 5 -11.01 -23.57 9.38
N VAL A 6 -9.98 -23.23 10.18
CA VAL A 6 -9.73 -23.88 11.49
C VAL A 6 -9.14 -22.83 12.45
N GLY A 7 -9.75 -22.69 13.63
CA GLY A 7 -9.21 -21.92 14.75
C GLY A 7 -8.80 -22.81 15.92
N GLY A 8 -8.08 -22.25 16.90
CA GLY A 8 -7.70 -22.96 18.13
C GLY A 8 -7.36 -22.01 19.27
N LEU A 9 -8.08 -22.13 20.40
CA LEU A 9 -7.81 -21.39 21.64
C LEU A 9 -6.85 -22.17 22.55
N CYS A 10 -5.89 -21.47 23.15
CA CYS A 10 -5.23 -21.79 24.43
C CYS A 10 -4.37 -20.58 24.83
N GLY A 11 -4.16 -20.16 26.08
CA GLY A 11 -4.70 -20.55 27.39
C GLY A 11 -3.99 -19.68 28.43
N VAL A 12 -4.70 -19.07 29.40
CA VAL A 12 -4.12 -18.01 30.25
C VAL A 12 -3.38 -18.60 31.47
N GLY A 13 -2.09 -18.31 31.59
CA GLY A 13 -1.26 -18.66 32.76
C GLY A 13 -0.71 -17.43 33.47
N ARG A 14 -1.07 -17.23 34.75
CA ARG A 14 -0.42 -16.26 35.66
C ARG A 14 0.77 -16.94 36.37
N PHE A 15 1.89 -16.24 36.53
CA PHE A 15 2.86 -16.54 37.60
C PHE A 15 3.48 -15.27 38.21
N ASN A 16 4.02 -15.42 39.42
CA ASN A 16 4.13 -14.36 40.44
C ASN A 16 5.37 -13.47 40.36
N LEU A 17 5.27 -12.29 40.99
CA LEU A 17 6.41 -11.41 41.31
C LEU A 17 7.42 -12.10 42.24
N VAL A 18 8.71 -11.86 41.98
CA VAL A 18 9.79 -11.96 42.98
C VAL A 18 10.55 -10.63 43.03
N LYS A 19 10.87 -10.15 44.23
CA LYS A 19 11.47 -8.83 44.48
C LYS A 19 12.98 -8.88 44.69
N THR A 20 13.67 -7.95 44.03
CA THR A 20 14.86 -7.17 44.49
C THR A 20 16.18 -7.86 44.84
N LYS A 21 17.26 -7.32 44.25
CA LYS A 21 18.42 -6.76 45.00
C LYS A 21 18.96 -5.51 44.27
N ARG A 22 19.42 -4.50 45.03
CA ARG A 22 20.11 -3.28 44.52
C ARG A 22 21.60 -3.59 44.27
N VAL A 23 22.28 -2.85 43.38
CA VAL A 23 23.30 -1.78 43.62
C VAL A 23 24.00 -1.57 42.25
N SER A 24 24.51 -0.40 41.79
CA SER A 24 24.90 0.87 42.44
C SER A 24 24.36 2.14 41.72
N ARG A 25 25.17 3.21 41.60
CA ARG A 25 25.05 4.38 40.71
C ARG A 25 26.29 4.44 39.80
N VAL A 26 26.12 4.84 38.54
CA VAL A 26 27.04 5.79 37.86
C VAL A 26 26.18 6.84 37.17
N GLN A 27 26.66 8.08 37.11
CA GLN A 27 25.86 9.27 36.88
C GLN A 27 26.51 10.16 35.82
N SER A 28 25.86 10.37 34.68
CA SER A 28 26.19 11.46 33.76
C SER A 28 24.92 12.07 33.18
N ARG A 29 24.64 13.33 33.56
CA ARG A 29 23.60 14.16 32.94
C ARG A 29 24.20 14.85 31.72
N VAL A 30 23.58 14.71 30.55
CA VAL A 30 23.57 15.79 29.55
C VAL A 30 22.13 16.00 29.10
N ASN A 31 21.47 16.98 29.70
CA ASN A 31 20.17 17.44 29.21
C ASN A 31 20.40 18.36 28.01
N ARG A 32 19.99 17.94 26.82
CA ARG A 32 19.79 18.81 25.65
C ARG A 32 18.40 18.53 25.07
N GLN A 33 17.39 19.17 25.66
CA GLN A 33 16.10 19.37 24.99
C GLN A 33 16.32 20.16 23.70
N ARG A 34 16.51 19.46 22.59
CA ARG A 34 16.22 20.01 21.26
C ARG A 34 14.73 19.83 21.01
N VAL A 35 13.99 20.93 21.07
CA VAL A 35 12.64 20.99 20.50
C VAL A 35 12.77 20.64 19.01
N ARG A 36 12.31 19.44 18.61
CA ARG A 36 12.17 19.09 17.20
C ARG A 36 10.84 19.65 16.71
N VAL A 37 10.90 20.46 15.67
CA VAL A 37 9.74 20.72 14.81
C VAL A 37 9.33 19.38 14.21
N LYS A 38 8.10 18.91 14.47
CA LYS A 38 7.57 17.68 13.87
C LYS A 38 7.39 17.92 12.37
N ALA A 39 8.27 17.35 11.55
CA ALA A 39 8.09 17.28 10.11
C ALA A 39 7.18 16.09 9.79
N SER A 40 5.93 16.37 9.41
CA SER A 40 4.88 15.41 9.05
C SER A 40 4.25 14.59 10.19
N VAL A 41 2.92 14.43 10.11
CA VAL A 41 2.10 13.56 10.97
C VAL A 41 2.24 12.07 10.55
N ALA A 42 3.09 11.76 9.58
CA ALA A 42 3.27 10.41 9.04
C ALA A 42 3.97 9.43 10.02
N GLU A 43 4.80 9.93 10.95
CA GLU A 43 5.52 9.08 11.90
C GLU A 43 4.60 8.30 12.86
N ASP A 44 3.41 8.83 13.19
CA ASP A 44 2.55 8.27 14.23
C ASP A 44 1.52 7.22 13.72
N VAL A 45 1.22 7.19 12.40
CA VAL A 45 0.14 6.35 11.83
C VAL A 45 0.60 4.95 11.43
N TRP A 46 1.88 4.78 11.09
CA TRP A 46 2.42 3.53 10.53
C TRP A 46 3.69 3.02 11.23
N ASN A 47 3.84 3.32 12.52
CA ASN A 47 4.78 2.58 13.38
C ASN A 47 4.31 1.13 13.52
N VAL A 48 4.65 0.29 12.54
CA VAL A 48 5.00 -1.11 12.80
C VAL A 48 6.24 -1.04 13.68
N THR A 49 6.03 -0.88 14.97
CA THR A 49 7.09 -0.64 15.93
C THR A 49 8.07 -1.79 15.81
N THR A 50 9.33 -1.43 15.56
CA THR A 50 10.49 -2.31 15.45
C THR A 50 10.30 -3.57 16.28
N VAL A 51 10.38 -4.76 15.66
CA VAL A 51 10.36 -6.04 16.40
C VAL A 51 11.29 -5.86 17.60
N ARG A 52 10.73 -5.93 18.81
CA ARG A 52 11.43 -5.52 20.04
C ARG A 52 12.78 -6.23 20.10
N LYS A 53 13.86 -5.47 19.94
CA LYS A 53 15.23 -5.97 20.15
C LYS A 53 15.44 -6.35 21.62
N ASP A 54 14.62 -5.79 22.51
CA ASP A 54 14.57 -6.11 23.93
C ASP A 54 13.87 -7.46 24.16
N GLY A 55 14.64 -8.54 24.18
CA GLY A 55 14.18 -9.89 24.62
C GLY A 55 14.22 -11.01 23.59
N ILE A 56 15.07 -10.94 22.54
CA ILE A 56 15.34 -12.11 21.69
C ILE A 56 16.34 -13.04 22.40
N ASP A 57 15.86 -13.83 23.37
CA ASP A 57 16.71 -14.75 24.16
C ASP A 57 17.19 -16.00 23.39
N ALA A 58 16.77 -16.21 22.13
CA ALA A 58 17.30 -17.27 21.27
C ALA A 58 17.16 -16.98 19.76
N LYS A 59 18.21 -17.32 18.99
CA LYS A 59 18.16 -17.40 17.52
C LYS A 59 17.18 -18.52 17.11
N LYS A 60 16.12 -18.17 16.39
CA LYS A 60 15.11 -19.12 15.87
C LYS A 60 15.47 -19.57 14.46
N LYS A 61 15.02 -20.76 14.09
CA LYS A 61 14.94 -21.23 12.70
C LYS A 61 13.50 -21.03 12.20
N VAL A 62 13.32 -20.36 11.08
CA VAL A 62 12.01 -19.99 10.54
C VAL A 62 11.88 -20.44 9.09
N ALA A 63 10.80 -21.15 8.78
CA ALA A 63 10.40 -21.46 7.42
C ALA A 63 9.40 -20.40 6.92
N VAL A 64 9.68 -19.81 5.75
CA VAL A 64 8.78 -18.89 5.04
C VAL A 64 8.30 -19.61 3.77
N ILE A 65 6.99 -19.71 3.59
CA ILE A 65 6.39 -20.36 2.42
C ILE A 65 5.82 -19.28 1.50
N GLY A 66 6.36 -19.20 0.28
CA GLY A 66 6.09 -18.18 -0.74
C GLY A 66 7.20 -17.12 -0.82
N ALA A 67 7.88 -17.06 -1.97
CA ALA A 67 8.90 -16.06 -2.33
C ALA A 67 8.32 -14.83 -3.05
N GLY A 68 7.03 -14.51 -2.82
CA GLY A 68 6.46 -13.21 -3.20
C GLY A 68 6.92 -12.08 -2.30
N LEU A 69 6.65 -10.82 -2.66
CA LEU A 69 7.08 -9.62 -1.90
C LEU A 69 6.90 -9.73 -0.38
N GLY A 70 5.72 -10.17 0.08
CA GLY A 70 5.44 -10.32 1.52
C GLY A 70 6.35 -11.34 2.21
N GLY A 71 6.64 -12.47 1.58
CA GLY A 71 7.56 -13.48 2.11
C GLY A 71 9.03 -13.06 2.04
N LEU A 72 9.43 -12.40 0.95
CA LEU A 72 10.78 -11.84 0.78
C LEU A 72 11.08 -10.75 1.83
N VAL A 73 10.15 -9.82 2.06
CA VAL A 73 10.27 -8.80 3.11
C VAL A 73 10.27 -9.43 4.50
N THR A 74 9.39 -10.40 4.75
CA THR A 74 9.36 -11.15 6.02
C THR A 74 10.70 -11.83 6.29
N ALA A 75 11.30 -12.49 5.29
CA ALA A 75 12.60 -13.13 5.42
C ALA A 75 13.74 -12.12 5.65
N MET A 76 13.72 -10.98 4.96
CA MET A 76 14.69 -9.90 5.17
C MET A 76 14.63 -9.36 6.60
N GLU A 77 13.45 -9.02 7.12
CA GLU A 77 13.29 -8.50 8.48
C GLU A 77 13.64 -9.53 9.56
N LEU A 78 13.35 -10.83 9.33
CA LEU A 78 13.75 -11.91 10.24
C LEU A 78 15.28 -12.13 10.27
N LEU A 79 15.97 -12.00 9.12
CA LEU A 79 17.44 -12.06 9.07
C LEU A 79 18.08 -10.83 9.73
N ASP A 80 17.55 -9.63 9.50
CA ASP A 80 17.99 -8.39 10.17
C ASP A 80 17.75 -8.44 11.69
N ALA A 81 16.78 -9.24 12.16
CA ALA A 81 16.56 -9.58 13.57
C ALA A 81 17.47 -10.70 14.11
N GLY A 82 18.37 -11.26 13.29
CA GLY A 82 19.35 -12.28 13.68
C GLY A 82 18.83 -13.73 13.70
N HIS A 83 17.69 -14.01 13.07
CA HIS A 83 17.15 -15.37 12.94
C HIS A 83 17.76 -16.13 11.75
N GLU A 84 17.65 -17.46 11.75
CA GLU A 84 17.95 -18.31 10.60
C GLU A 84 16.65 -18.50 9.79
N VAL A 85 16.66 -18.19 8.50
CA VAL A 85 15.47 -18.22 7.64
C VAL A 85 15.70 -19.13 6.44
N GLN A 86 14.70 -19.96 6.14
CA GLN A 86 14.62 -20.76 4.91
C GLN A 86 13.34 -20.40 4.16
N ILE A 87 13.46 -20.10 2.87
CA ILE A 87 12.32 -19.75 2.01
C ILE A 87 12.03 -20.94 1.09
N TYR A 88 10.75 -21.28 0.95
CA TYR A 88 10.26 -22.30 0.04
C TYR A 88 9.23 -21.67 -0.91
N ASP A 89 9.40 -21.84 -2.21
CA ASP A 89 8.37 -21.53 -3.21
C ASP A 89 8.15 -22.77 -4.11
N ILE A 90 7.01 -22.81 -4.79
CA ILE A 90 6.68 -23.84 -5.77
C ILE A 90 7.31 -23.53 -7.15
N ARG A 91 7.64 -22.26 -7.41
CA ARG A 91 8.27 -21.79 -8.64
C ARG A 91 9.79 -21.74 -8.51
N SER A 92 10.48 -21.87 -9.64
CA SER A 92 11.93 -21.72 -9.75
C SER A 92 12.43 -20.27 -9.72
N PHE A 93 11.52 -19.29 -9.70
CA PHE A 93 11.83 -17.85 -9.69
C PHE A 93 10.98 -17.10 -8.64
N PRO A 94 11.55 -16.06 -8.00
CA PRO A 94 10.89 -15.28 -6.94
C PRO A 94 9.87 -14.24 -7.47
N GLY A 95 9.26 -13.46 -6.57
CA GLY A 95 8.34 -12.35 -6.86
C GLY A 95 6.85 -12.73 -6.79
N GLY A 96 6.49 -13.99 -7.04
CA GLY A 96 5.10 -14.46 -6.92
C GLY A 96 4.17 -13.73 -7.90
N LYS A 97 3.24 -12.89 -7.40
CA LYS A 97 2.37 -12.06 -8.25
C LYS A 97 3.12 -10.95 -9.00
N VAL A 98 4.23 -10.45 -8.44
CA VAL A 98 5.10 -9.48 -9.12
C VAL A 98 6.26 -10.16 -9.86
N GLY A 99 6.25 -11.48 -9.98
CA GLY A 99 7.32 -12.21 -10.67
C GLY A 99 7.35 -11.89 -12.16
N SER A 100 8.54 -11.97 -12.74
CA SER A 100 8.78 -11.95 -14.18
C SER A 100 9.93 -12.89 -14.52
N PHE A 101 10.02 -13.33 -15.77
CA PHE A 101 11.10 -14.17 -16.28
C PHE A 101 11.38 -13.84 -17.75
N GLN A 102 12.56 -14.18 -18.27
CA GLN A 102 12.81 -14.12 -19.71
C GLN A 102 12.38 -15.41 -20.40
N ASP A 103 11.72 -15.30 -21.55
CA ASP A 103 11.49 -16.45 -22.43
C ASP A 103 12.77 -16.85 -23.20
N LYS A 104 12.67 -17.92 -23.99
CA LYS A 104 13.77 -18.46 -24.80
C LYS A 104 14.29 -17.50 -25.88
N ASP A 105 13.51 -16.48 -26.24
CA ASP A 105 13.81 -15.51 -27.29
C ASP A 105 14.30 -14.17 -26.67
N GLY A 106 14.40 -14.10 -25.34
CA GLY A 106 14.90 -12.96 -24.56
C GLY A 106 13.83 -11.95 -24.12
N ASN A 107 12.54 -12.23 -24.38
CA ASN A 107 11.47 -11.31 -23.99
C ASN A 107 11.16 -11.43 -22.50
N HIS A 108 11.00 -10.29 -21.82
CA HIS A 108 10.53 -10.27 -20.43
C HIS A 108 9.01 -10.55 -20.38
N ILE A 109 8.65 -11.64 -19.72
CA ILE A 109 7.27 -12.05 -19.43
C ILE A 109 6.96 -11.68 -17.98
N GLU A 110 6.03 -10.74 -17.78
CA GLU A 110 5.56 -10.33 -16.45
C GLU A 110 4.25 -11.02 -16.08
N MET A 111 4.08 -11.37 -14.80
CA MET A 111 2.84 -11.97 -14.30
C MET A 111 1.63 -11.01 -14.31
N GLY A 112 1.84 -9.71 -14.51
CA GLY A 112 0.81 -8.68 -14.59
C GLY A 112 1.43 -7.28 -14.71
N LEU A 113 0.63 -6.29 -15.09
CA LEU A 113 1.07 -4.89 -15.17
C LEU A 113 1.11 -4.26 -13.77
N HIS A 114 2.26 -3.73 -13.37
CA HIS A 114 2.44 -3.15 -12.03
C HIS A 114 2.58 -1.62 -12.08
N VAL A 115 1.76 -0.93 -11.27
CA VAL A 115 1.75 0.53 -11.16
C VAL A 115 1.99 0.94 -9.70
N PHE A 116 2.88 1.90 -9.47
CA PHE A 116 3.38 2.27 -8.15
C PHE A 116 2.86 3.66 -7.76
N PHE A 117 1.90 3.70 -6.82
CA PHE A 117 1.30 4.93 -6.33
C PHE A 117 2.19 5.65 -5.31
N GLY A 118 2.08 6.98 -5.24
CA GLY A 118 2.88 7.79 -4.33
C GLY A 118 2.68 7.51 -2.83
N CYS A 119 1.59 6.85 -2.45
CA CYS A 119 1.30 6.44 -1.07
C CYS A 119 1.94 5.10 -0.65
N TYR A 120 2.72 4.44 -1.51
CA TYR A 120 3.37 3.16 -1.20
C TYR A 120 4.66 3.34 -0.35
N TYR A 121 4.58 4.10 0.74
CA TYR A 121 5.74 4.53 1.54
C TYR A 121 6.63 3.36 1.99
N ASN A 122 6.04 2.30 2.56
CA ASN A 122 6.78 1.09 3.00
C ASN A 122 7.57 0.42 1.87
N LEU A 123 6.99 0.36 0.67
CA LEU A 123 7.65 -0.23 -0.50
C LEU A 123 8.76 0.68 -1.03
N PHE A 124 8.54 1.99 -1.03
CA PHE A 124 9.56 2.95 -1.45
C PHE A 124 10.74 3.00 -0.48
N ASP A 125 10.53 2.90 0.83
CA ASP A 125 11.61 2.86 1.80
C ASP A 125 12.40 1.54 1.72
N LEU A 126 11.72 0.42 1.43
CA LEU A 126 12.37 -0.85 1.07
C LEU A 126 13.22 -0.72 -0.20
N MET A 127 12.68 -0.13 -1.29
CA MET A 127 13.44 0.07 -2.53
C MET A 127 14.63 1.01 -2.34
N LYS A 128 14.53 2.04 -1.48
CA LYS A 128 15.68 2.89 -1.10
C LYS A 128 16.74 2.09 -0.33
N LYS A 129 16.32 1.24 0.64
CA LYS A 129 17.22 0.34 1.41
C LYS A 129 18.01 -0.60 0.48
N LEU A 130 17.41 -1.02 -0.62
CA LEU A 130 18.00 -1.92 -1.62
C LEU A 130 18.74 -1.20 -2.76
N GLY A 131 18.65 0.13 -2.85
CA GLY A 131 19.22 0.93 -3.93
C GLY A 131 18.47 0.86 -5.27
N SER A 132 17.22 0.41 -5.29
CA SER A 132 16.40 0.29 -6.51
C SER A 132 15.32 1.35 -6.69
N PHE A 133 15.17 2.30 -5.76
CA PHE A 133 14.14 3.34 -5.83
C PHE A 133 14.20 4.19 -7.12
N ASP A 134 15.40 4.44 -7.65
CA ASP A 134 15.60 5.28 -8.84
C ASP A 134 15.18 4.60 -10.15
N SER A 135 14.85 3.29 -10.13
CA SER A 135 14.26 2.56 -11.27
C SER A 135 12.76 2.84 -11.48
N LEU A 136 12.17 3.76 -10.70
CA LEU A 136 10.75 4.11 -10.78
C LEU A 136 10.52 5.41 -11.55
N ASP A 137 10.23 5.26 -12.85
CA ASP A 137 9.81 6.33 -13.74
C ASP A 137 8.55 7.05 -13.24
N LEU A 138 8.68 8.32 -12.85
CA LEU A 138 7.53 9.19 -12.57
C LEU A 138 6.78 9.55 -13.86
N LYS A 139 5.49 9.26 -13.90
CA LYS A 139 4.61 9.65 -15.03
C LYS A 139 3.85 10.94 -14.70
N GLU A 140 3.24 11.56 -15.72
CA GLU A 140 2.41 12.75 -15.51
C GLU A 140 1.29 12.49 -14.48
N HIS A 141 0.91 13.51 -13.70
CA HIS A 141 -0.20 13.39 -12.74
C HIS A 141 -1.57 13.53 -13.43
N LYS A 142 -1.83 12.61 -14.37
CA LYS A 142 -3.00 12.57 -15.24
C LYS A 142 -3.43 11.11 -15.41
N HIS A 143 -4.70 10.83 -15.13
CA HIS A 143 -5.27 9.50 -15.28
C HIS A 143 -6.16 9.49 -16.52
N GLN A 144 -5.81 8.68 -17.51
CA GLN A 144 -6.44 8.69 -18.83
C GLN A 144 -7.45 7.55 -18.99
N PHE A 145 -8.52 7.82 -19.74
CA PHE A 145 -9.58 6.88 -20.06
C PHE A 145 -9.69 6.78 -21.59
N ILE A 146 -9.70 5.56 -22.12
CA ILE A 146 -9.90 5.30 -23.55
C ILE A 146 -11.37 4.95 -23.76
N ASN A 147 -12.12 5.82 -24.43
CA ASN A 147 -13.54 5.65 -24.68
C ASN A 147 -13.80 4.98 -26.05
N LYS A 148 -15.04 4.54 -26.27
CA LYS A 148 -15.50 4.01 -27.57
C LYS A 148 -15.16 4.99 -28.70
N GLY A 149 -14.67 4.47 -29.82
CA GLY A 149 -14.16 5.28 -30.93
C GLY A 149 -12.74 5.83 -30.73
N GLY A 150 -12.05 5.46 -29.64
CA GLY A 150 -10.66 5.88 -29.37
C GLY A 150 -10.52 7.26 -28.75
N ASN A 151 -11.61 7.92 -28.33
CA ASN A 151 -11.52 9.23 -27.68
C ASN A 151 -10.82 9.11 -26.31
N VAL A 152 -9.77 9.90 -26.10
CA VAL A 152 -8.93 9.89 -24.90
C VAL A 152 -9.29 11.05 -23.99
N GLU A 153 -9.98 10.74 -22.89
CA GLU A 153 -10.33 11.71 -21.85
C GLU A 153 -9.43 11.51 -20.62
N ALA A 154 -9.49 12.43 -19.65
CA ALA A 154 -8.67 12.31 -18.45
C ALA A 154 -9.22 13.02 -17.21
N LEU A 155 -8.73 12.58 -16.05
CA LEU A 155 -8.66 13.37 -14.82
C LEU A 155 -7.24 13.96 -14.73
N ASP A 156 -7.11 15.28 -14.86
CA ASP A 156 -5.82 15.99 -14.83
C ASP A 156 -5.61 16.70 -13.50
N PHE A 157 -4.79 16.12 -12.64
CA PHE A 157 -4.48 16.59 -11.29
C PHE A 157 -3.30 17.59 -11.25
N ARG A 158 -2.78 18.03 -12.40
CA ARG A 158 -1.71 19.03 -12.46
C ARG A 158 -2.29 20.43 -12.14
N MET A 159 -1.77 21.07 -11.09
CA MET A 159 -2.11 22.45 -10.68
C MET A 159 -0.90 23.24 -10.16
N GLY A 160 0.31 22.92 -10.62
CA GLY A 160 1.54 23.58 -10.14
C GLY A 160 1.73 23.39 -8.64
N PRO A 161 1.79 24.45 -7.82
CA PRO A 161 1.99 24.34 -6.37
C PRO A 161 0.72 23.92 -5.60
N VAL A 162 -0.46 23.95 -6.22
CA VAL A 162 -1.73 23.64 -5.54
C VAL A 162 -1.91 22.12 -5.43
N GLY A 163 -2.04 21.63 -4.19
CA GLY A 163 -2.14 20.20 -3.86
C GLY A 163 -3.56 19.68 -3.65
N ALA A 164 -3.64 18.52 -3.00
CA ALA A 164 -4.89 17.93 -2.53
C ALA A 164 -5.51 18.76 -1.39
N PRO A 165 -6.86 18.82 -1.28
CA PRO A 165 -7.85 18.18 -2.15
C PRO A 165 -8.15 18.94 -3.45
N PHE A 166 -7.66 20.18 -3.58
CA PHE A 166 -8.03 21.09 -4.68
C PHE A 166 -7.67 20.57 -6.07
N ASN A 167 -6.52 19.89 -6.22
CA ASN A 167 -6.13 19.27 -7.48
C ASN A 167 -7.10 18.16 -7.94
N GLY A 168 -7.67 17.40 -7.00
CA GLY A 168 -8.74 16.45 -7.26
C GLY A 168 -10.04 17.14 -7.65
N LEU A 169 -10.48 18.14 -6.89
CA LEU A 169 -11.69 18.91 -7.20
C LEU A 169 -11.64 19.52 -8.61
N LYS A 170 -10.50 20.13 -8.98
CA LYS A 170 -10.25 20.61 -10.36
C LYS A 170 -10.35 19.49 -11.38
N ALA A 171 -9.69 18.35 -11.15
CA ALA A 171 -9.71 17.22 -12.10
C ALA A 171 -11.13 16.70 -12.38
N PHE A 172 -11.94 16.49 -11.33
CA PHE A 172 -13.33 16.05 -11.44
C PHE A 172 -14.24 17.12 -12.08
N PHE A 173 -13.99 18.41 -11.84
CA PHE A 173 -14.75 19.48 -12.49
C PHE A 173 -14.45 19.58 -13.99
N THR A 174 -13.17 19.52 -14.38
CA THR A 174 -12.72 19.76 -15.77
C THR A 174 -12.75 18.54 -16.69
N THR A 175 -12.90 17.32 -16.18
CA THR A 175 -12.91 16.11 -17.05
C THR A 175 -14.12 16.07 -17.99
N ASN A 176 -14.01 15.54 -19.22
CA ASN A 176 -15.19 15.19 -20.02
C ASN A 176 -15.57 13.70 -19.90
N GLN A 177 -14.92 12.95 -19.00
CA GLN A 177 -15.23 11.54 -18.79
C GLN A 177 -16.65 11.32 -18.27
N LEU A 178 -17.22 12.29 -17.55
CA LEU A 178 -18.58 12.28 -17.02
C LEU A 178 -19.46 13.34 -17.69
N SER A 179 -20.75 13.03 -17.87
CA SER A 179 -21.75 14.03 -18.29
C SER A 179 -21.97 15.09 -17.21
N PRO A 180 -22.54 16.28 -17.52
CA PRO A 180 -22.81 17.29 -16.50
C PRO A 180 -23.70 16.81 -15.34
N LEU A 181 -24.65 15.91 -15.62
CA LEU A 181 -25.51 15.30 -14.60
C LEU A 181 -24.72 14.30 -13.74
N ASP A 182 -23.92 13.42 -14.37
CA ASP A 182 -23.07 12.48 -13.65
C ASP A 182 -22.04 13.20 -12.77
N LYS A 183 -21.47 14.32 -13.22
CA LYS A 183 -20.59 15.17 -12.41
C LYS A 183 -21.27 15.68 -11.15
N ALA A 184 -22.50 16.19 -11.27
CA ALA A 184 -23.25 16.72 -10.13
C ALA A 184 -23.60 15.61 -9.12
N ALA A 185 -24.08 14.47 -9.61
CA ALA A 185 -24.36 13.28 -8.80
C ALA A 185 -23.10 12.72 -8.11
N ASN A 186 -21.99 12.63 -8.85
CA ASN A 186 -20.71 12.20 -8.31
C ASN A 186 -20.16 13.18 -7.26
N ALA A 187 -20.31 14.49 -7.47
CA ALA A 187 -19.92 15.50 -6.50
C ALA A 187 -20.75 15.40 -5.21
N LEU A 188 -22.06 15.16 -5.31
CA LEU A 188 -22.94 14.91 -4.16
C LEU A 188 -22.49 13.66 -3.39
N ALA A 189 -22.31 12.54 -4.08
CA ALA A 189 -21.94 11.27 -3.46
C ALA A 189 -20.55 11.30 -2.80
N LEU A 190 -19.59 12.05 -3.36
CA LEU A 190 -18.30 12.28 -2.73
C LEU A 190 -18.38 13.28 -1.56
N ALA A 191 -19.24 14.30 -1.64
CA ALA A 191 -19.44 15.28 -0.57
C ALA A 191 -20.09 14.69 0.69
N THR A 192 -20.91 13.64 0.55
CA THR A 192 -21.49 12.89 1.70
C THR A 192 -20.63 11.71 2.16
N SER A 193 -19.50 11.44 1.48
CA SER A 193 -18.64 10.30 1.79
C SER A 193 -17.71 10.55 3.00
N PRO A 194 -17.18 9.49 3.63
CA PRO A 194 -16.14 9.61 4.65
C PRO A 194 -14.90 10.41 4.20
N ILE A 195 -14.66 10.55 2.89
CA ILE A 195 -13.52 11.29 2.33
C ILE A 195 -13.48 12.72 2.86
N VAL A 196 -14.64 13.38 2.98
CA VAL A 196 -14.74 14.75 3.52
C VAL A 196 -14.38 14.80 5.00
N LYS A 197 -14.85 13.84 5.80
CA LYS A 197 -14.44 13.70 7.22
C LYS A 197 -12.92 13.54 7.31
N GLY A 198 -12.32 12.73 6.43
CA GLY A 198 -10.89 12.43 6.44
C GLY A 198 -9.98 13.61 6.07
N LEU A 199 -10.53 14.73 5.58
CA LEU A 199 -9.79 15.99 5.45
C LEU A 199 -9.48 16.64 6.81
N VAL A 200 -10.20 16.27 7.88
CA VAL A 200 -10.08 16.84 9.22
C VAL A 200 -9.78 15.76 10.28
N ASP A 201 -10.42 14.60 10.17
CA ASP A 201 -10.27 13.42 11.04
C ASP A 201 -10.03 12.18 10.19
N PHE A 202 -8.77 11.99 9.76
CA PHE A 202 -8.36 10.85 8.92
C PHE A 202 -8.62 9.50 9.61
N ASP A 203 -8.30 9.37 10.89
CA ASP A 203 -8.44 8.10 11.61
C ASP A 203 -9.91 7.74 11.85
N GLY A 204 -10.77 8.71 12.16
CA GLY A 204 -12.20 8.50 12.24
C GLY A 204 -12.83 8.19 10.89
N ALA A 205 -12.43 8.85 9.80
CA ALA A 205 -12.89 8.49 8.46
C ALA A 205 -12.45 7.07 8.07
N MET A 206 -11.23 6.67 8.40
CA MET A 206 -10.75 5.30 8.21
C MET A 206 -11.44 4.27 9.13
N ARG A 207 -12.15 4.67 10.20
CA ARG A 207 -13.04 3.76 10.94
C ARG A 207 -14.33 3.56 10.15
N ASP A 208 -15.00 4.65 9.78
CA ASP A 208 -16.24 4.63 8.99
C ASP A 208 -16.05 3.81 7.69
N VAL A 209 -14.94 4.01 6.97
CA VAL A 209 -14.61 3.25 5.74
C VAL A 209 -14.47 1.75 5.99
N ARG A 210 -14.00 1.32 7.16
CA ARG A 210 -13.89 -0.11 7.51
C ARG A 210 -15.24 -0.77 7.78
N GLU A 211 -16.27 -0.01 8.16
CA GLU A 211 -17.63 -0.53 8.36
C GLU A 211 -18.34 -0.84 7.02
N LEU A 212 -17.85 -0.27 5.91
CA LEU A 212 -18.39 -0.43 4.56
C LEU A 212 -17.81 -1.65 3.81
N ASP A 213 -17.23 -2.63 4.51
CA ASP A 213 -16.57 -3.78 3.88
C ASP A 213 -17.54 -4.85 3.33
N ASN A 214 -18.76 -4.88 3.88
CA ASN A 214 -19.79 -5.86 3.54
C ASN A 214 -20.83 -5.35 2.51
N ILE A 215 -20.55 -4.24 1.83
CA ILE A 215 -21.41 -3.67 0.79
C ILE A 215 -20.59 -3.41 -0.48
N SER A 216 -21.23 -3.53 -1.65
CA SER A 216 -20.59 -3.19 -2.92
C SER A 216 -20.35 -1.68 -3.02
N PHE A 217 -19.37 -1.28 -3.82
CA PHE A 217 -19.14 0.14 -4.10
C PHE A 217 -20.35 0.76 -4.82
N SER A 218 -21.01 0.02 -5.72
CA SER A 218 -22.24 0.44 -6.38
C SER A 218 -23.38 0.72 -5.40
N ASP A 219 -23.69 -0.22 -4.49
CA ASP A 219 -24.78 -0.06 -3.52
C ASP A 219 -24.53 1.16 -2.63
N TRP A 220 -23.29 1.34 -2.19
CA TRP A 220 -22.88 2.52 -1.44
C TRP A 220 -23.06 3.80 -2.27
N PHE A 221 -22.49 3.86 -3.48
CA PHE A 221 -22.43 5.08 -4.29
C PHE A 221 -23.81 5.53 -4.77
N LEU A 222 -24.66 4.60 -5.21
CA LEU A 222 -26.05 4.88 -5.62
C LEU A 222 -26.89 5.36 -4.43
N LYS A 223 -26.70 4.79 -3.23
CA LYS A 223 -27.37 5.26 -2.00
C LYS A 223 -26.97 6.69 -1.60
N GLN A 224 -25.77 7.14 -2.00
CA GLN A 224 -25.33 8.53 -1.82
C GLN A 224 -25.79 9.48 -2.95
N GLY A 225 -26.64 9.03 -3.87
CA GLY A 225 -27.14 9.83 -5.00
C GLY A 225 -26.25 9.81 -6.24
N GLY A 226 -25.25 8.93 -6.30
CA GLY A 226 -24.46 8.66 -7.50
C GLY A 226 -25.28 7.99 -8.61
N THR A 227 -24.77 7.98 -9.84
CA THR A 227 -25.44 7.41 -11.03
C THR A 227 -24.75 6.15 -11.55
N ARG A 228 -25.52 5.26 -12.19
CA ARG A 228 -24.99 4.14 -12.99
C ARG A 228 -24.07 4.63 -14.12
N GLY A 229 -24.40 5.74 -14.77
CA GLY A 229 -23.54 6.37 -15.78
C GLY A 229 -22.16 6.77 -15.26
N SER A 230 -22.05 7.26 -14.02
CA SER A 230 -20.76 7.52 -13.37
C SER A 230 -20.02 6.25 -12.96
N LEU A 231 -20.73 5.17 -12.60
CA LEU A 231 -20.13 3.88 -12.31
C LEU A 231 -19.48 3.31 -13.58
N GLU A 232 -20.27 3.07 -14.62
CA GLU A 232 -19.84 2.47 -15.90
C GLU A 232 -18.70 3.26 -16.58
N ARG A 233 -18.79 4.59 -16.58
CA ARG A 233 -17.82 5.45 -17.31
C ARG A 233 -16.55 5.73 -16.54
N MET A 234 -16.52 5.61 -15.21
CA MET A 234 -15.39 6.09 -14.43
C MET A 234 -14.99 5.14 -13.29
N TRP A 235 -15.95 4.72 -12.46
CA TRP A 235 -15.62 3.90 -11.29
C TRP A 235 -15.33 2.43 -11.65
N ASP A 236 -16.01 1.84 -12.64
CA ASP A 236 -15.71 0.48 -13.11
C ASP A 236 -14.30 0.36 -13.68
N PRO A 237 -13.84 1.22 -14.63
CA PRO A 237 -12.43 1.24 -15.06
C PRO A 237 -11.41 1.31 -13.91
N ILE A 238 -11.75 2.05 -12.85
CA ILE A 238 -10.92 2.18 -11.64
C ILE A 238 -10.98 0.88 -10.81
N ALA A 239 -12.16 0.31 -10.59
CA ALA A 239 -12.35 -0.93 -9.84
C ALA A 239 -11.62 -2.11 -10.51
N TYR A 240 -11.69 -2.21 -11.85
CA TYR A 240 -10.93 -3.21 -12.61
C TYR A 240 -9.41 -3.03 -12.43
N ALA A 241 -8.91 -1.79 -12.44
CA ALA A 241 -7.49 -1.52 -12.23
C ALA A 241 -6.99 -1.80 -10.80
N LEU A 242 -7.90 -1.80 -9.80
CA LEU A 242 -7.57 -2.01 -8.39
C LEU A 242 -7.74 -3.46 -7.93
N GLY A 243 -8.81 -4.13 -8.37
CA GLY A 243 -9.21 -5.45 -7.88
C GLY A 243 -9.60 -6.47 -8.94
N PHE A 244 -9.57 -6.10 -10.24
CA PHE A 244 -10.08 -6.91 -11.35
C PHE A 244 -11.58 -7.27 -11.22
N LEU A 245 -12.35 -6.42 -10.53
CA LEU A 245 -13.78 -6.53 -10.30
C LEU A 245 -14.47 -5.21 -10.70
N ASP A 246 -15.74 -5.29 -11.07
CA ASP A 246 -16.61 -4.12 -11.26
C ASP A 246 -17.07 -3.53 -9.90
N CYS A 247 -17.80 -2.41 -9.95
CA CYS A 247 -18.33 -1.76 -8.75
C CYS A 247 -19.44 -2.54 -8.03
N ASP A 248 -20.13 -3.45 -8.71
CA ASP A 248 -21.18 -4.30 -8.12
C ASP A 248 -20.57 -5.44 -7.28
N ASN A 249 -19.33 -5.86 -7.59
CA ASN A 249 -18.63 -6.96 -6.91
C ASN A 249 -17.49 -6.49 -5.98
N ILE A 250 -16.94 -5.28 -6.15
CA ILE A 250 -15.88 -4.77 -5.27
C ILE A 250 -16.45 -4.15 -3.98
N SER A 251 -15.80 -4.44 -2.84
CA SER A 251 -16.15 -3.84 -1.53
C SER A 251 -15.98 -2.31 -1.55
N ALA A 252 -16.96 -1.58 -1.02
CA ALA A 252 -16.92 -0.12 -0.91
C ALA A 252 -15.71 0.36 -0.09
N ARG A 253 -15.32 -0.38 0.96
CA ARG A 253 -14.10 -0.14 1.75
C ARG A 253 -12.85 -0.09 0.87
N CYS A 254 -12.72 -1.00 -0.09
CA CYS A 254 -11.54 -1.12 -0.95
C CYS A 254 -11.33 0.17 -1.77
N MET A 255 -12.39 0.60 -2.46
CA MET A 255 -12.39 1.85 -3.23
C MET A 255 -12.15 3.06 -2.32
N LEU A 256 -12.97 3.23 -1.27
CA LEU A 256 -12.95 4.43 -0.43
C LEU A 256 -11.63 4.60 0.33
N THR A 257 -10.95 3.52 0.71
CA THR A 257 -9.60 3.59 1.33
C THR A 257 -8.60 4.31 0.43
N ILE A 258 -8.64 4.05 -0.87
CA ILE A 258 -7.69 4.62 -1.84
C ILE A 258 -8.05 6.07 -2.15
N PHE A 259 -9.34 6.38 -2.34
CA PHE A 259 -9.79 7.76 -2.55
C PHE A 259 -9.59 8.64 -1.32
N GLN A 260 -9.68 8.08 -0.11
CA GLN A 260 -9.34 8.78 1.13
C GLN A 260 -7.86 9.22 1.15
N LEU A 261 -6.94 8.36 0.70
CA LEU A 261 -5.52 8.69 0.59
C LEU A 261 -5.27 9.75 -0.49
N PHE A 262 -5.91 9.63 -1.66
CA PHE A 262 -5.76 10.59 -2.77
C PHE A 262 -6.30 11.99 -2.43
N ALA A 263 -7.37 12.08 -1.63
CA ALA A 263 -7.94 13.36 -1.22
C ALA A 263 -7.09 14.11 -0.17
N VAL A 264 -6.26 13.40 0.59
CA VAL A 264 -5.47 13.94 1.72
C VAL A 264 -4.00 14.17 1.35
N ARG A 265 -3.48 13.49 0.33
CA ARG A 265 -2.06 13.54 -0.07
C ARG A 265 -1.90 13.80 -1.56
N SER A 266 -1.37 14.98 -1.91
CA SER A 266 -1.13 15.44 -3.29
C SER A 266 -0.26 14.49 -4.10
N GLU A 267 0.65 13.77 -3.46
CA GLU A 267 1.55 12.81 -4.09
C GLU A 267 0.93 11.42 -4.25
N ALA A 268 -0.10 11.06 -3.47
CA ALA A 268 -0.58 9.68 -3.38
C ALA A 268 -1.09 9.11 -4.70
N SER A 269 -1.82 9.90 -5.49
CA SER A 269 -2.30 9.48 -6.82
C SER A 269 -1.26 9.59 -7.94
N LYS A 270 -0.02 10.07 -7.67
CA LYS A 270 1.03 10.10 -8.70
C LYS A 270 1.51 8.69 -9.04
N LEU A 271 1.45 8.37 -10.32
CA LEU A 271 1.83 7.07 -10.86
C LEU A 271 3.33 7.00 -11.16
N ARG A 272 3.94 5.85 -10.84
CA ARG A 272 5.23 5.43 -11.34
C ARG A 272 5.12 4.06 -12.02
N MET A 273 5.98 3.83 -13.01
CA MET A 273 6.24 2.50 -13.60
C MET A 273 7.67 2.11 -13.27
N LEU A 274 7.99 0.80 -13.30
CA LEU A 274 9.40 0.38 -13.34
C LEU A 274 9.98 0.65 -14.73
N GLU A 275 11.27 0.98 -14.80
CA GLU A 275 12.04 1.15 -16.04
C GLU A 275 12.13 -0.15 -16.87
N GLY A 276 12.02 -1.30 -16.21
CA GLY A 276 11.92 -2.61 -16.84
C GLY A 276 11.40 -3.68 -15.87
N SER A 277 11.64 -4.96 -16.18
CA SER A 277 10.95 -6.05 -15.51
C SER A 277 11.19 -6.11 -13.98
N PRO A 278 10.16 -6.49 -13.18
CA PRO A 278 10.28 -6.63 -11.74
C PRO A 278 11.45 -7.50 -11.24
N ASP A 279 11.83 -8.56 -11.96
CA ASP A 279 12.95 -9.44 -11.59
C ASP A 279 14.26 -8.66 -11.44
N ASN A 280 14.54 -7.74 -12.38
CA ASN A 280 15.75 -6.91 -12.38
C ASN A 280 15.75 -5.82 -11.30
N PHE A 281 14.58 -5.23 -10.99
CA PHE A 281 14.51 -3.95 -10.26
C PHE A 281 13.76 -4.01 -8.92
N LEU A 282 12.84 -4.96 -8.75
CA LEU A 282 11.96 -5.07 -7.58
C LEU A 282 12.30 -6.29 -6.71
N VAL A 283 12.76 -7.39 -7.33
CA VAL A 283 13.02 -8.66 -6.64
C VAL A 283 14.47 -8.79 -6.14
N SER A 284 15.27 -7.72 -6.21
CA SER A 284 16.62 -7.58 -5.65
C SER A 284 16.74 -7.89 -4.14
N ILE A 285 15.61 -8.03 -3.43
CA ILE A 285 15.55 -8.65 -2.10
C ILE A 285 16.17 -10.07 -2.14
N ALA A 286 15.88 -10.88 -3.17
CA ALA A 286 16.46 -12.22 -3.32
C ALA A 286 17.99 -12.16 -3.39
N ASP A 287 18.57 -11.22 -4.14
CA ASP A 287 20.03 -11.01 -4.19
C ASP A 287 20.61 -10.51 -2.87
N PHE A 288 19.87 -9.71 -2.11
CA PHE A 288 20.25 -9.33 -0.75
C PHE A 288 20.32 -10.57 0.15
N LEU A 289 19.28 -11.40 0.15
CA LEU A 289 19.22 -12.65 0.93
C LEU A 289 20.36 -13.62 0.57
N HIS A 290 20.66 -13.79 -0.73
CA HIS A 290 21.78 -14.59 -1.20
C HIS A 290 23.15 -14.04 -0.78
N ARG A 291 23.33 -12.71 -0.78
CA ARG A 291 24.58 -12.06 -0.34
C ARG A 291 24.79 -12.18 1.17
N SER A 292 23.75 -12.03 1.98
CA SER A 292 23.83 -12.16 3.43
C SER A 292 24.26 -13.58 3.84
N ARG A 293 23.72 -14.62 3.20
CA ARG A 293 24.13 -16.02 3.46
C ARG A 293 25.60 -16.31 3.17
N ARG A 294 26.26 -15.56 2.29
CA ARG A 294 27.71 -15.70 1.99
C ARG A 294 28.64 -15.01 2.99
N LYS A 295 28.13 -14.23 3.94
CA LYS A 295 28.94 -13.57 4.98
C LYS A 295 29.03 -14.37 6.28
N ASP A 296 28.13 -15.34 6.47
CA ASP A 296 28.04 -16.19 7.66
C ASP A 296 28.76 -17.56 7.47
N ASN A 297 29.40 -17.78 6.32
CA ASN A 297 30.18 -18.97 5.94
C ASN A 297 31.64 -18.58 5.66
#